data_AF-A0A0G0FEB8-F1
#
_entry.id   AF-A0A0G0FEB8-F1
#
_cell.length_a   1.000
_cell.length_b   1.000
_cell.length_c   1.000
_cell.angle_alpha   90.00
_cell.angle_beta   90.00
_cell.angle_gamma   90.00
#
_symmetry.space_group_name_H-M   'P 1'
#
loop_
_entity.id
_entity.type
_entity.pdbx_description
1 polymer ?
#
loop_
_entity_poly.entity_id
_entity_poly.type
_entity_poly.pdbx_seq_one_letter_code
_entity_poly.pdbx_strand_id
1 'polypeptide(L)'
;MTTKTTKLIKTIYLYLVAVVSLLFVAIGSGRILNIGLKYFIFPEAEKKSYFECSQQPPISPVISKEGTTEDQKVQIDALLKDYDNWKENQSGDKCIVPARQNNFIDSLTMVIIALPILLIHWNFIKKEKEEKESEIA
;
A
#
# COMPACT_ATOMS: atom_id res chain seq x y z
N MET A 1 -46.34 -6.97 -21.16
CA MET A 1 -45.84 -5.73 -21.81
C MET A 1 -44.96 -5.00 -20.80
N THR A 2 -43.64 -4.92 -21.01
CA THR A 2 -42.78 -4.11 -20.14
C THR A 2 -42.88 -2.65 -20.56
N THR A 3 -43.27 -1.78 -19.64
CA THR A 3 -43.39 -0.34 -19.91
C THR A 3 -42.00 0.28 -20.08
N LYS A 4 -41.92 1.40 -20.81
CA LYS A 4 -40.68 2.16 -21.02
C LYS A 4 -39.98 2.48 -19.69
N THR A 5 -40.76 2.76 -18.65
CA THR A 5 -40.26 3.03 -17.29
C THR A 5 -39.62 1.80 -16.65
N THR A 6 -40.22 0.61 -16.74
CA THR A 6 -39.62 -0.63 -16.23
C THR A 6 -38.31 -0.97 -16.95
N LYS A 7 -38.22 -0.73 -18.27
CA LYS A 7 -36.97 -0.93 -19.04
C LYS A 7 -35.88 0.03 -18.58
N LEU A 8 -36.21 1.30 -18.34
CA LEU A 8 -35.25 2.30 -17.87
C LEU A 8 -34.73 1.97 -16.46
N ILE A 9 -35.63 1.63 -15.52
CA ILE A 9 -35.26 1.25 -14.15
C ILE A 9 -34.32 0.03 -14.16
N LYS A 10 -34.66 -1.01 -14.95
CA LYS A 10 -33.81 -2.20 -15.09
C LYS A 10 -32.44 -1.85 -15.65
N THR A 11 -32.38 -0.96 -16.63
CA THR A 11 -31.12 -0.51 -17.24
C THR A 11 -30.24 0.19 -16.22
N ILE A 12 -30.78 1.19 -15.50
CA ILE A 12 -30.05 1.91 -14.44
C ILE A 12 -29.55 0.95 -13.37
N TYR A 13 -30.40 0.03 -12.90
CA TYR A 13 -30.03 -0.99 -11.91
C TYR A 13 -28.84 -1.83 -12.39
N LEU A 14 -28.88 -2.33 -13.63
CA LEU A 14 -27.81 -3.17 -14.18
C LEU A 14 -26.49 -2.38 -14.30
N TYR A 15 -26.52 -1.12 -14.75
CA TYR A 15 -25.32 -0.29 -14.79
C TYR A 15 -24.75 -0.01 -13.41
N LEU A 16 -25.59 0.28 -12.41
CA LEU A 16 -25.14 0.47 -11.02
C LEU A 16 -24.46 -0.79 -10.48
N VAL A 17 -25.08 -1.95 -10.64
CA VAL A 17 -24.51 -3.24 -10.20
C VAL A 17 -23.20 -3.54 -10.92
N ALA A 18 -23.11 -3.24 -12.22
CA ALA A 18 -21.88 -3.43 -12.98
C ALA A 18 -20.75 -2.52 -12.48
N VAL A 19 -21.02 -1.24 -12.23
CA VAL A 19 -20.04 -0.30 -11.71
C VAL A 19 -19.56 -0.72 -10.31
N VAL A 20 -20.48 -1.07 -9.42
CA VAL A 20 -20.13 -1.51 -8.06
C VAL A 20 -19.30 -2.80 -8.09
N SER A 21 -19.70 -3.77 -8.92
CA SER A 21 -18.94 -5.01 -9.12
C SER A 21 -17.53 -4.73 -9.66
N LEU A 22 -17.41 -3.83 -10.64
CA LEU A 22 -16.12 -3.45 -11.22
C LEU A 22 -15.21 -2.78 -10.18
N LEU A 23 -15.76 -1.94 -9.30
CA LEU A 23 -15.01 -1.35 -8.19
C LEU A 23 -14.45 -2.42 -7.25
N PHE A 24 -15.27 -3.41 -6.87
CA PHE A 24 -14.78 -4.50 -6.01
C PHE A 24 -13.70 -5.33 -6.68
N VAL A 25 -13.82 -5.61 -7.98
CA VAL A 25 -12.79 -6.31 -8.75
C VAL A 25 -11.50 -5.49 -8.77
N ALA A 26 -11.57 -4.19 -9.10
CA ALA A 26 -10.39 -3.33 -9.14
C ALA A 26 -9.67 -3.25 -7.78
N ILE A 27 -10.43 -3.07 -6.69
CA ILE A 27 -9.88 -3.01 -5.33
C ILE A 27 -9.28 -4.38 -4.93
N GLY A 28 -9.99 -5.48 -5.20
CA GLY A 28 -9.53 -6.83 -4.89
C GLY A 28 -8.25 -7.20 -5.63
N SER A 29 -8.23 -6.96 -6.94
CA SER A 29 -7.05 -7.19 -7.79
C SER A 29 -5.87 -6.32 -7.37
N GLY A 30 -6.10 -5.05 -7.04
CA GLY A 30 -5.06 -4.18 -6.50
C GLY A 30 -4.46 -4.73 -5.20
N ARG A 31 -5.29 -5.15 -4.25
CA ARG A 31 -4.78 -5.74 -3.00
C ARG A 31 -3.96 -7.01 -3.22
N ILE A 32 -4.43 -7.92 -4.08
CA ILE A 32 -3.69 -9.15 -4.39
C ILE A 32 -2.34 -8.82 -5.03
N LEU A 33 -2.32 -7.91 -6.00
CA LEU A 33 -1.09 -7.49 -6.67
C LEU A 33 -0.13 -6.82 -5.67
N ASN A 34 -0.63 -5.95 -4.81
CA ASN A 34 0.16 -5.27 -3.78
C ASN A 34 0.84 -6.28 -2.85
N ILE A 35 0.08 -7.23 -2.31
CA ILE A 35 0.59 -8.30 -1.44
C ILE A 35 1.61 -9.14 -2.19
N GLY A 36 1.32 -9.53 -3.44
CA GLY A 36 2.25 -10.30 -4.25
C GLY A 36 3.58 -9.57 -4.49
N LEU A 37 3.53 -8.27 -4.82
CA LEU A 37 4.72 -7.44 -5.01
C LEU A 37 5.54 -7.33 -3.73
N LYS A 38 4.89 -7.07 -2.59
CA LYS A 38 5.56 -6.96 -1.29
C LYS A 38 6.15 -8.30 -0.85
N TYR A 39 5.41 -9.39 -0.95
CA TYR A 39 5.87 -10.70 -0.49
C TYR A 39 7.00 -11.28 -1.37
N PHE A 40 6.90 -11.20 -2.70
CA PHE A 40 7.84 -11.87 -3.60
C PHE A 40 8.98 -10.99 -4.10
N ILE A 41 8.77 -9.67 -4.27
CA ILE A 41 9.73 -8.77 -4.93
C ILE A 41 10.31 -7.74 -3.95
N PHE A 42 9.49 -7.21 -3.04
CA PHE A 42 9.86 -6.14 -2.11
C PHE A 42 9.56 -6.50 -0.64
N PRO A 43 10.14 -7.57 -0.08
CA PRO A 43 9.81 -8.05 1.27
C PRO A 43 10.13 -7.04 2.38
N GLU A 44 11.08 -6.12 2.14
CA GLU A 44 11.36 -5.01 3.06
C GLU A 44 10.16 -4.07 3.23
N ALA A 45 9.27 -3.95 2.24
CA ALA A 45 8.10 -3.08 2.30
C ALA A 45 7.06 -3.53 3.35
N GLU A 46 7.11 -4.78 3.82
CA GLU A 46 6.21 -5.26 4.88
C GLU A 46 6.77 -5.04 6.29
N LYS A 47 8.08 -4.76 6.42
CA LYS A 47 8.75 -4.95 7.71
C LYS A 47 8.42 -3.90 8.75
N LYS A 48 8.27 -2.63 8.38
CA LYS A 48 8.22 -1.51 9.34
C LYS A 48 7.42 -0.32 8.82
N SER A 49 6.68 0.32 9.73
CA SER A 49 6.05 1.62 9.50
C SER A 49 6.94 2.78 9.96
N TYR A 50 6.67 4.00 9.48
CA TYR A 50 7.37 5.22 9.94
C TYR A 50 7.34 5.42 11.46
N PHE A 51 6.30 4.91 12.14
CA PHE A 51 6.11 5.08 13.58
C PHE A 51 7.14 4.29 14.42
N GLU A 52 7.61 3.17 13.91
CA GLU A 52 8.58 2.32 14.61
C GLU A 52 9.99 2.94 14.64
N CYS A 53 10.27 3.91 13.77
CA CYS A 53 11.56 4.62 13.74
C CYS A 53 11.76 5.58 14.91
N SER A 54 10.68 6.04 15.53
CA SER A 54 10.73 6.94 16.69
C SER A 54 10.73 6.22 18.04
N GLN A 55 10.54 4.90 18.04
CA GLN A 55 10.44 4.09 19.26
C GLN A 55 11.85 3.61 19.66
N GLN A 56 12.62 4.49 20.32
CA GLN A 56 13.91 4.12 20.89
C GLN A 56 13.71 3.34 22.20
N PRO A 57 14.46 2.26 22.46
CA PRO A 57 14.44 1.62 23.77
C PRO A 57 14.94 2.61 24.85
N PRO A 58 14.41 2.53 26.08
CA PRO A 58 14.76 3.46 27.14
C PRO A 58 16.23 3.30 27.53
N ILE A 59 17.09 4.24 27.12
CA ILE A 59 18.49 4.29 27.56
C ILE A 59 18.80 5.63 28.22
N SER A 60 19.49 5.59 29.36
CA SER A 60 20.07 6.78 29.98
C SER A 60 21.28 7.24 29.17
N PRO A 61 21.52 8.55 29.00
CA PRO A 61 22.76 9.05 28.38
C PRO A 61 24.02 8.72 29.19
N VAL A 62 23.87 8.32 30.45
CA VAL A 62 24.95 7.87 31.33
C VAL A 62 24.55 6.52 31.92
N ILE A 63 25.15 5.45 31.40
CA ILE A 63 25.05 4.09 31.94
C ILE A 63 26.41 3.77 32.55
N SER A 64 26.51 3.86 33.88
CA SER A 64 27.71 3.42 34.62
C SER A 64 27.48 2.05 35.23
N LYS A 65 28.50 1.20 35.17
CA LYS A 65 28.57 -0.08 35.88
C LYS A 65 29.28 0.05 37.24
N GLU A 66 29.73 1.25 37.61
CA GLU A 66 30.37 1.49 38.91
C GLU A 66 29.32 1.49 40.03
N GLY A 67 29.59 0.75 41.10
CA GLY A 67 28.71 0.67 42.27
C GLY A 67 27.47 -0.21 42.10
N THR A 68 27.36 -0.99 41.01
CA THR A 68 26.22 -1.89 40.76
C THR A 68 26.47 -3.33 41.22
N THR A 69 25.40 -4.02 41.60
CA THR A 69 25.43 -5.46 41.91
C THR A 69 25.63 -6.29 40.64
N GLU A 70 26.04 -7.55 40.79
CA GLU A 70 26.28 -8.42 39.62
C GLU A 70 25.01 -8.63 38.78
N ASP A 71 23.85 -8.80 39.42
CA ASP A 71 22.55 -8.89 38.74
C ASP A 71 22.19 -7.62 37.96
N GLN A 72 22.59 -6.44 38.47
CA GLN A 72 22.39 -5.17 37.78
C GLN A 72 23.31 -5.02 36.57
N LYS A 73 24.55 -5.54 36.62
CA LYS A 73 25.46 -5.55 35.46
C LYS A 73 24.90 -6.38 34.32
N VAL A 74 24.32 -7.55 34.61
CA VAL A 74 23.66 -8.40 33.61
C VAL A 74 22.49 -7.66 32.94
N GLN A 75 21.67 -6.94 33.70
CA GLN A 75 20.57 -6.14 33.16
C GLN A 75 21.06 -4.97 32.30
N ILE A 76 22.14 -4.31 32.73
CA ILE A 76 22.78 -3.24 31.96
C ILE A 76 23.31 -3.78 30.62
N ASP A 77 23.95 -4.95 30.62
CA ASP A 77 24.46 -5.58 29.40
C ASP A 77 23.35 -5.98 28.43
N ALA A 78 22.23 -6.49 28.94
CA ALA A 78 21.05 -6.74 28.13
C ALA A 78 20.50 -5.45 27.51
N LEU A 79 20.41 -4.36 28.28
CA LEU A 79 19.91 -3.08 27.79
C LEU A 79 20.80 -2.47 26.70
N LEU A 80 22.13 -2.53 26.88
CA LEU A 80 23.10 -2.05 25.89
C LEU A 80 23.00 -2.86 24.59
N LYS A 81 22.87 -4.18 24.70
CA LYS A 81 22.69 -5.06 23.54
C LYS A 81 21.40 -4.74 22.78
N ASP A 82 20.30 -4.49 23.48
CA ASP A 82 19.03 -4.12 22.87
C ASP A 82 19.12 -2.77 22.16
N TYR A 83 19.84 -1.81 22.75
CA TYR A 83 20.09 -0.51 22.13
C TYR A 83 20.96 -0.62 20.87
N ASP A 84 22.03 -1.40 20.90
CA ASP A 84 22.89 -1.61 19.72
C ASP A 84 22.11 -2.29 18.58
N ASN A 85 21.30 -3.29 18.91
CA ASN A 85 20.39 -3.92 17.95
C ASN A 85 19.39 -2.94 17.35
N TRP A 86 18.79 -2.08 18.18
CA TRP A 86 17.91 -1.01 17.71
C TRP A 86 18.66 -0.04 16.82
N LYS A 87 19.85 0.42 17.21
CA LYS A 87 20.63 1.38 16.43
C LYS A 87 21.02 0.82 15.07
N GLU A 88 21.40 -0.45 15.00
CA GLU A 88 21.78 -1.09 13.74
C GLU A 88 20.58 -1.31 12.79
N ASN A 89 19.40 -1.60 13.33
CA ASN A 89 18.25 -2.06 12.53
C ASN A 89 17.11 -1.05 12.41
N GLN A 90 17.02 -0.10 13.33
CA GLN A 90 15.90 0.82 13.54
C GLN A 90 16.31 2.30 13.53
N SER A 91 17.59 2.63 13.33
CA SER A 91 18.05 4.02 13.21
C SER A 91 18.51 4.35 11.79
N GLY A 92 18.47 5.65 11.45
CA GLY A 92 18.92 6.17 10.15
C GLY A 92 18.11 5.65 8.96
N ASP A 93 18.77 5.54 7.80
CA ASP A 93 18.13 5.19 6.53
C ASP A 93 17.50 3.78 6.53
N LYS A 94 18.05 2.84 7.30
CA LYS A 94 17.52 1.48 7.40
C LYS A 94 16.10 1.44 7.96
N CYS A 95 15.71 2.44 8.75
CA CYS A 95 14.36 2.50 9.28
C CYS A 95 13.34 3.06 8.30
N ILE A 96 13.73 4.06 7.50
CA ILE A 96 12.79 4.77 6.61
C ILE A 96 12.55 4.03 5.28
N VAL A 97 13.51 3.23 4.83
CA VAL A 97 13.45 2.51 3.55
C VAL A 97 12.23 1.57 3.45
N PRO A 98 11.92 0.70 4.44
CA PRO A 98 10.72 -0.13 4.44
C PRO A 98 9.44 0.67 4.17
N ALA A 99 9.25 1.77 4.89
CA ALA A 99 8.04 2.57 4.80
C ALA A 99 7.95 3.33 3.45
N ARG A 100 9.10 3.76 2.89
CA ARG A 100 9.15 4.34 1.54
C ARG A 100 8.82 3.30 0.47
N GLN A 101 9.37 2.10 0.57
CA GLN A 101 9.06 1.02 -0.35
C GLN A 101 7.57 0.63 -0.27
N ASN A 102 7.01 0.56 0.92
CA ASN A 102 5.59 0.31 1.13
C ASN A 102 4.72 1.33 0.37
N ASN A 103 4.94 2.62 0.63
CA ASN A 103 4.20 3.69 -0.05
C ASN A 103 4.38 3.68 -1.57
N PHE A 104 5.59 3.36 -2.05
CA PHE A 104 5.86 3.24 -3.48
C PHE A 104 5.06 2.09 -4.09
N ILE A 105 5.07 0.90 -3.47
CA ILE A 105 4.35 -0.27 -3.97
C ILE A 105 2.84 -0.05 -3.93
N ASP A 106 2.32 0.62 -2.90
CA ASP A 106 0.91 1.02 -2.83
C ASP A 106 0.52 1.91 -4.01
N SER A 107 1.31 2.94 -4.27
CA SER A 107 1.09 3.86 -5.39
C SER A 107 1.23 3.17 -6.75
N LEU A 108 2.26 2.35 -6.91
CA LEU A 108 2.54 1.60 -8.13
C LEU A 108 1.39 0.64 -8.46
N THR A 109 0.88 -0.07 -7.45
CA THR A 109 -0.26 -0.98 -7.61
C THR A 109 -1.48 -0.24 -8.15
N MET A 110 -1.80 0.92 -7.59
CA MET A 110 -2.93 1.73 -8.04
C MET A 110 -2.77 2.16 -9.51
N VAL A 111 -1.56 2.56 -9.91
CA VAL A 111 -1.26 2.91 -11.31
C VAL A 111 -1.44 1.71 -12.23
N ILE A 112 -0.93 0.53 -11.85
CA ILE A 112 -1.03 -0.69 -12.66
C ILE A 112 -2.49 -1.10 -12.88
N ILE A 113 -3.37 -0.92 -11.89
CA ILE A 113 -4.79 -1.26 -12.02
C ILE A 113 -5.57 -0.16 -12.77
N ALA A 114 -5.30 1.11 -12.49
CA ALA A 114 -6.04 2.22 -13.07
C ALA A 114 -5.67 2.45 -14.55
N LEU A 115 -4.42 2.22 -14.95
CA LEU A 115 -3.95 2.51 -16.29
C LEU A 115 -4.66 1.70 -17.39
N PRO A 116 -4.84 0.37 -17.29
CA PRO A 116 -5.64 -0.39 -18.25
C PRO A 116 -7.08 0.11 -18.35
N ILE A 117 -7.70 0.45 -17.21
CA ILE A 117 -9.07 0.98 -17.19
C ILE A 117 -9.13 2.30 -17.97
N LEU A 118 -8.20 3.21 -17.71
CA LEU A 118 -8.09 4.49 -18.41
C LEU A 118 -7.91 4.29 -19.92
N LEU A 119 -6.98 3.43 -20.33
CA LEU A 119 -6.69 3.17 -21.75
C LEU A 119 -7.89 2.56 -22.47
N ILE A 120 -8.59 1.63 -21.84
CA ILE A 120 -9.80 1.02 -22.40
C ILE A 120 -10.87 2.09 -22.63
N HIS A 121 -11.17 2.92 -21.63
CA HIS A 121 -12.17 3.98 -21.75
C HIS A 121 -11.78 5.03 -22.80
N TRP A 122 -10.50 5.42 -22.83
CA TRP A 122 -9.99 6.35 -23.84
C TRP A 122 -10.18 5.82 -25.27
N ASN A 123 -9.89 4.54 -25.48
CA ASN A 123 -10.06 3.90 -26.79
C ASN A 123 -11.53 3.84 -27.22
N PHE A 124 -12.46 3.61 -26.30
CA PHE A 124 -13.90 3.66 -26.61
C PHE A 124 -14.35 5.06 -27.03
N ILE A 125 -13.96 6.09 -26.28
CA ILE A 125 -14.30 7.48 -26.61
C ILE A 125 -13.76 7.86 -27.99
N LYS A 126 -12.53 7.45 -28.31
CA LYS A 126 -11.91 7.71 -29.61
C LYS A 126 -12.71 7.05 -30.74
N LYS A 127 -13.09 5.77 -30.59
CA LYS A 127 -13.87 5.03 -31.60
C LYS A 127 -15.25 5.65 -31.84
N GLU A 128 -15.97 6.00 -30.76
CA GLU A 128 -17.30 6.64 -30.90
C GLU A 128 -17.21 7.99 -31.64
N LYS A 129 -16.10 8.71 -31.48
CA LYS A 129 -15.88 9.97 -32.19
C LYS A 129 -15.64 9.74 -33.68
N GLU A 130 -14.79 8.76 -34.02
CA GLU A 130 -14.49 8.39 -35.42
C GLU A 130 -15.74 7.89 -36.16
N GLU A 131 -16.57 7.07 -35.51
CA GLU A 131 -17.84 6.58 -36.08
C GLU A 131 -18.79 7.74 -36.39
N LYS A 132 -18.98 8.68 -35.45
CA LYS A 132 -19.82 9.87 -35.66
C LYS A 132 -19.31 10.76 -36.79
N GLU A 133 -18.00 10.96 -36.91
CA GLU A 133 -17.41 11.73 -38.00
C GLU A 133 -17.62 11.04 -39.36
N SER A 134 -17.60 9.71 -39.41
CA SER A 134 -17.85 8.93 -40.64
C SER A 134 -19.32 8.89 -41.07
N GLU A 135 -20.28 9.01 -40.14
CA GLU A 135 -21.72 9.10 -40.45
C GLU A 135 -22.13 10.47 -40.99
N ILE A 136 -21.33 11.51 -40.71
CA ILE A 136 -21.59 12.92 -41.10
C ILE A 136 -20.90 13.28 -42.44
N ALA A 137 -19.89 12.49 -42.87
CA ALA A 137 -19.12 12.68 -44.10
C ALA A 137 -19.71 11.91 -45.29
#